data_AF-A0A1C5UIN1-F1
#
_entry.id   AF-A0A1C5UIN1-F1
#
_cell.length_a   1.000
_cell.length_b   1.000
_cell.length_c   1.000
_cell.angle_alpha   90.00
_cell.angle_beta   90.00
_cell.angle_gamma   90.00
#
_symmetry.space_group_name_H-M   'P 1'
#
loop_
_entity.id
_entity.type
_entity.pdbx_description
1 polymer ?
#
loop_
_entity_poly.entity_id
_entity_poly.type
_entity_poly.pdbx_seq_one_letter_code
_entity_poly.pdbx_strand_id
1 'polypeptide(L)'
;MLSFEYKISYYEEMDKAINYLKKYDYKLAKNHIYNLILENDSNPEAHNLLGIMYELQGNLDLARKHYRASYDLDPTFKSADKNLQRITNFRYSLNIEDIDYGDKIYSNESEFYKIEYDEKNIGHLVRI
;
A
#
# COMPACT_ATOMS: atom_id res chain seq x y z
N MET A 1 -18.32 0.37 17.61
CA MET A 1 -19.17 0.94 16.55
C MET A 1 -18.37 1.97 15.74
N LEU A 2 -17.81 3.00 16.38
CA LEU A 2 -16.92 3.99 15.73
C LEU A 2 -15.72 3.40 14.95
N SER A 3 -15.04 2.38 15.50
CA SER A 3 -13.90 1.74 14.81
C SER A 3 -14.28 0.98 13.54
N PHE A 4 -15.52 0.52 13.44
CA PHE A 4 -16.03 -0.20 12.27
C PHE A 4 -16.43 0.77 11.17
N GLU A 5 -17.15 1.85 11.51
CA GLU A 5 -17.46 2.93 10.58
C GLU A 5 -16.21 3.61 10.04
N TYR A 6 -15.21 3.83 10.90
CA TYR A 6 -13.88 4.33 10.49
C TYR A 6 -13.23 3.41 9.45
N LYS A 7 -13.18 2.11 9.74
CA LYS A 7 -12.60 1.12 8.83
C LYS A 7 -13.33 1.09 7.47
N ILE A 8 -14.66 1.24 7.46
CA ILE A 8 -15.44 1.35 6.21
C ILE A 8 -15.06 2.61 5.43
N SER A 9 -15.06 3.78 6.08
CA SER A 9 -14.73 5.06 5.43
C SER A 9 -13.32 5.06 4.85
N TYR A 10 -12.37 4.42 5.55
CA TYR A 10 -10.99 4.28 5.08
C TYR A 10 -10.89 3.54 3.75
N TYR A 11 -11.49 2.34 3.65
CA TYR A 11 -11.46 1.57 2.41
C TYR A 11 -12.23 2.24 1.28
N GLU A 12 -13.31 2.95 1.60
CA GLU A 12 -14.06 3.70 0.58
C GLU A 12 -13.20 4.80 -0.06
N GLU A 13 -12.47 5.58 0.73
CA GLU A 13 -11.56 6.62 0.22
C GLU A 13 -10.39 6.01 -0.56
N MET A 14 -9.85 4.88 -0.09
CA MET A 14 -8.80 4.13 -0.79
C MET A 14 -9.27 3.61 -2.16
N ASP A 15 -10.45 2.97 -2.23
CA ASP A 15 -11.02 2.44 -3.47
C ASP A 15 -11.29 3.56 -4.49
N LYS A 16 -11.84 4.69 -4.03
CA LYS A 16 -12.04 5.87 -4.88
C LYS A 16 -10.71 6.39 -5.41
N ALA A 17 -9.70 6.57 -4.56
CA ALA A 17 -8.37 7.01 -4.97
C ALA A 17 -7.79 6.11 -6.06
N ILE A 18 -7.81 4.79 -5.85
CA ILE A 18 -7.30 3.79 -6.80
C ILE A 18 -8.06 3.85 -8.13
N ASN A 19 -9.39 3.93 -8.08
CA ASN A 19 -10.21 4.04 -9.29
C ASN A 19 -9.90 5.31 -10.10
N TYR A 20 -9.69 6.44 -9.43
CA TYR A 20 -9.31 7.69 -10.10
C TYR A 20 -7.89 7.67 -10.65
N LEU A 21 -6.93 7.03 -9.96
CA LEU A 21 -5.58 6.80 -10.49
C LEU A 21 -5.61 5.95 -11.78
N LYS A 22 -6.36 4.85 -11.78
CA LYS A 22 -6.56 3.98 -12.96
C LYS A 22 -7.21 4.72 -14.14
N LYS A 23 -7.95 5.81 -13.87
CA LYS A 23 -8.57 6.70 -14.87
C LYS A 23 -7.71 7.92 -15.20
N TYR A 24 -6.53 8.07 -14.60
CA TYR A 24 -5.65 9.24 -14.73
C TYR A 24 -6.28 10.57 -14.29
N ASP A 25 -7.34 10.52 -13.46
CA ASP A 25 -7.91 11.72 -12.84
C ASP A 25 -7.15 12.04 -11.56
N TYR A 26 -5.96 12.64 -11.74
CA TYR A 26 -5.07 12.95 -10.63
C TYR A 26 -5.66 13.95 -9.64
N LYS A 27 -6.59 14.79 -10.07
CA LYS A 27 -7.21 15.80 -9.20
C LYS A 27 -8.10 15.11 -8.18
N LEU A 28 -8.99 14.23 -8.63
CA LEU A 28 -9.88 13.49 -7.73
C LEU A 28 -9.11 12.45 -6.93
N ALA A 29 -8.15 11.75 -7.54
CA ALA A 29 -7.27 10.83 -6.82
C ALA A 29 -6.57 11.53 -5.65
N LYS A 30 -5.96 12.69 -5.90
CA LYS A 30 -5.26 13.47 -4.86
C LYS A 30 -6.17 13.86 -3.70
N ASN A 31 -7.42 14.26 -3.98
CA ASN A 31 -8.38 14.62 -2.94
C ASN A 31 -8.66 13.44 -2.00
N HIS A 32 -8.96 12.26 -2.57
CA HIS A 32 -9.22 11.06 -1.76
C HIS A 32 -7.97 10.60 -0.99
N ILE A 33 -6.79 10.67 -1.61
CA ILE A 33 -5.53 10.37 -0.90
C ILE A 33 -5.28 11.35 0.24
N TYR A 34 -5.62 12.63 0.08
CA TYR A 34 -5.46 13.62 1.14
C TYR A 34 -6.44 13.42 2.28
N ASN A 35 -7.65 12.92 2.02
CA ASN A 35 -8.56 12.52 3.10
C ASN A 35 -7.94 11.40 3.95
N LEU A 36 -7.29 10.41 3.34
CA LEU A 36 -6.57 9.36 4.08
C LEU A 36 -5.44 9.94 4.97
N ILE A 37 -4.70 10.92 4.45
CA ILE A 37 -3.60 11.58 5.18
C ILE A 37 -4.13 12.47 6.32
N LEU A 38 -5.27 13.14 6.13
CA LEU A 38 -5.90 13.95 7.17
C LEU A 38 -6.32 13.11 8.38
N GLU A 39 -6.75 11.87 8.14
CA GLU A 39 -7.10 10.92 9.19
C GLU A 39 -5.85 10.34 9.86
N ASN A 40 -4.82 9.99 9.09
CA ASN A 40 -3.54 9.50 9.59
C ASN A 40 -2.40 9.90 8.63
N ASP A 41 -1.57 10.85 9.05
CA ASP A 41 -0.44 11.32 8.26
C ASP A 41 0.68 10.27 8.09
N SER A 42 0.67 9.27 8.95
CA SER A 42 1.61 8.15 9.00
C SER A 42 1.02 6.90 8.32
N ASN A 43 0.09 7.09 7.38
CA ASN A 43 -0.54 6.01 6.63
C ASN A 43 0.33 5.56 5.43
N PRO A 44 0.86 4.31 5.44
CA PRO A 44 1.73 3.85 4.38
C PRO A 44 1.00 3.71 3.03
N GLU A 45 -0.25 3.25 3.00
CA GLU A 45 -1.02 3.09 1.77
C GLU A 45 -1.25 4.43 1.05
N ALA A 46 -1.58 5.49 1.80
CA ALA A 46 -1.78 6.84 1.27
C ALA A 46 -0.49 7.39 0.65
N HIS A 47 0.66 7.17 1.29
CA HIS A 47 1.95 7.52 0.71
C HIS A 47 2.29 6.68 -0.52
N ASN A 48 1.95 5.40 -0.54
CA ASN A 48 2.11 4.58 -1.75
C ASN A 48 1.25 5.10 -2.91
N LEU A 49 -0.01 5.47 -2.64
CA LEU A 49 -0.90 6.04 -3.66
C LEU A 49 -0.42 7.41 -4.18
N LEU A 50 0.18 8.26 -3.32
CA LEU A 50 0.87 9.47 -3.80
C LEU A 50 2.07 9.11 -4.68
N GLY A 51 2.83 8.09 -4.31
CA GLY A 51 3.93 7.57 -5.11
C GLY A 51 3.48 7.18 -6.52
N ILE A 52 2.40 6.40 -6.61
CA ILE A 52 1.76 5.98 -7.86
C ILE A 52 1.29 7.18 -8.66
N MET A 53 0.59 8.13 -8.03
CA MET A 53 0.11 9.33 -8.70
C MET A 53 1.26 10.10 -9.38
N TYR A 54 2.37 10.29 -8.67
CA TYR A 54 3.53 11.00 -9.23
C TYR A 54 4.27 10.18 -10.30
N GLU A 55 4.33 8.85 -10.16
CA GLU A 55 4.90 7.97 -11.20
C GLU A 55 4.10 8.05 -12.50
N LEU A 56 2.77 7.99 -12.42
CA LEU A 56 1.87 8.15 -13.58
C LEU A 56 1.98 9.54 -14.23
N GLN A 57 2.31 10.57 -13.44
CA GLN A 57 2.61 11.92 -13.94
C GLN A 57 4.03 12.08 -14.51
N GLY A 58 4.87 11.04 -14.42
CA GLY A 58 6.28 11.09 -14.84
C GLY A 58 7.21 11.80 -13.85
N ASN A 59 6.73 12.20 -12.68
CA ASN A 59 7.54 12.84 -11.64
C ASN A 59 8.20 11.77 -10.74
N LEU A 60 9.23 11.12 -11.27
CA LEU A 60 9.89 9.99 -10.61
C LEU A 60 10.58 10.37 -9.29
N ASP A 61 10.99 11.63 -9.12
CA ASP A 61 11.60 12.09 -7.87
C ASP A 61 10.60 12.15 -6.73
N LEU A 62 9.42 12.70 -6.96
CA LEU A 62 8.34 12.69 -5.96
C LEU A 62 7.79 11.29 -5.75
N ALA A 63 7.67 10.49 -6.80
CA ALA A 63 7.24 9.10 -6.70
C ALA A 63 8.14 8.31 -5.74
N ARG A 64 9.47 8.34 -5.96
CA ARG A 64 10.46 7.69 -5.10
C ARG A 64 10.40 8.15 -3.65
N LYS A 65 10.23 9.46 -3.42
CA LYS A 65 10.10 10.01 -2.05
C LYS A 65 8.90 9.42 -1.31
N HIS A 66 7.75 9.35 -1.98
CA HIS A 66 6.53 8.85 -1.37
C HIS A 66 6.51 7.33 -1.21
N TYR A 67 7.05 6.57 -2.18
CA TYR A 67 7.25 5.14 -2.00
C TYR A 67 8.20 4.83 -0.84
N ARG A 68 9.29 5.60 -0.70
CA ARG A 68 10.20 5.42 0.43
C ARG A 68 9.55 5.78 1.77
N ALA A 69 8.78 6.87 1.82
CA ALA A 69 8.02 7.21 3.02
C ALA A 69 7.05 6.08 3.42
N SER A 70 6.32 5.52 2.45
CA SER A 70 5.43 4.37 2.68
C SER A 70 6.18 3.16 3.25
N TYR A 71 7.32 2.81 2.64
CA TYR A 71 8.17 1.71 3.11
C TYR A 71 8.76 1.96 4.51
N ASP A 72 9.18 3.19 4.80
CA ASP A 72 9.75 3.55 6.10
C ASP A 72 8.69 3.53 7.22
N LEU A 73 7.44 3.87 6.89
CA LEU A 73 6.30 3.82 7.81
C LEU A 73 5.87 2.37 8.11
N ASP A 74 5.79 1.54 7.07
CA ASP A 74 5.49 0.11 7.22
C ASP A 74 6.30 -0.75 6.22
N PRO A 75 7.43 -1.34 6.66
CA PRO A 75 8.22 -2.25 5.83
C PRO A 75 7.49 -3.56 5.47
N THR A 76 6.39 -3.88 6.13
CA THR A 76 5.57 -5.07 5.84
C THR A 76 4.59 -4.83 4.70
N PHE A 77 4.29 -3.57 4.37
CA PHE A 77 3.43 -3.20 3.25
C PHE A 77 4.14 -3.42 1.90
N LYS A 78 4.02 -4.65 1.38
CA LYS A 78 4.76 -5.14 0.20
C LYS A 78 4.55 -4.33 -1.07
N SER A 79 3.42 -3.65 -1.22
CA SER A 79 3.15 -2.82 -2.40
C SER A 79 4.13 -1.64 -2.50
N ALA A 80 4.49 -1.02 -1.38
CA ALA A 80 5.49 0.06 -1.35
C ALA A 80 6.88 -0.43 -1.77
N ASP A 81 7.31 -1.56 -1.23
CA ASP A 81 8.59 -2.20 -1.57
C ASP A 81 8.67 -2.56 -3.06
N LYS A 82 7.63 -3.22 -3.59
CA LYS A 82 7.55 -3.57 -5.02
C LYS A 82 7.61 -2.35 -5.93
N ASN A 83 6.83 -1.31 -5.62
CA ASN A 83 6.82 -0.08 -6.39
C ASN A 83 8.17 0.65 -6.32
N LEU A 84 8.78 0.72 -5.14
CA LEU A 84 10.09 1.34 -4.94
C LEU A 84 11.18 0.59 -5.71
N GLN A 85 11.20 -0.75 -5.67
CA GLN A 85 12.13 -1.57 -6.44
C GLN A 85 11.92 -1.39 -7.95
N ARG A 86 10.67 -1.35 -8.43
CA ARG A 86 10.35 -1.10 -9.84
C ARG A 86 10.94 0.23 -10.31
N ILE A 87 10.63 1.33 -9.60
CA ILE A 87 11.02 2.68 -10.04
C ILE A 87 12.53 2.98 -9.89
N THR A 88 13.21 2.28 -8.99
CA THR A 88 14.66 2.43 -8.78
C THR A 88 15.49 1.51 -9.68
N ASN A 89 14.85 0.60 -10.41
CA ASN A 89 15.52 -0.29 -11.33
C ASN A 89 16.19 0.49 -12.47
N PHE A 90 17.44 0.13 -12.81
CA PHE A 90 18.18 0.75 -13.91
C PHE A 90 17.43 0.68 -15.26
N ARG A 91 16.63 -0.37 -15.47
CA ARG A 91 15.83 -0.58 -16.67
C ARG A 91 14.37 -0.16 -16.48
N TYR A 92 14.10 0.78 -15.57
CA TYR A 92 12.76 1.29 -15.35
C TYR A 92 12.10 1.68 -16.67
N SER A 93 10.93 1.09 -16.90
CA SER A 93 9.99 1.46 -17.93
C SER A 93 8.61 1.41 -17.29
N LEU A 94 7.81 2.44 -17.50
CA LEU A 94 6.46 2.47 -16.96
C LEU A 94 5.61 1.42 -17.69
N ASN A 95 5.16 0.41 -16.95
CA ASN A 95 4.11 -0.51 -17.35
C ASN A 95 3.04 -0.47 -16.26
N ILE A 96 1.83 -0.03 -16.63
CA ILE A 96 0.74 0.22 -15.68
C ILE A 96 0.29 -1.08 -15.00
N GLU A 97 0.43 -2.22 -15.68
CA GLU A 97 0.08 -3.54 -15.14
C GLU A 97 1.00 -3.97 -13.98
N ASP A 98 2.21 -3.42 -13.92
CA ASP A 98 3.19 -3.72 -12.88
C ASP A 98 3.02 -2.85 -11.62
N ILE A 99 2.11 -1.87 -11.65
CA ILE A 99 1.82 -0.99 -10.50
C ILE A 99 1.02 -1.75 -9.44
N ASP A 100 1.56 -1.83 -8.23
CA ASP A 100 0.88 -2.45 -7.09
C ASP A 100 0.21 -1.38 -6.24
N TYR A 101 -1.12 -1.26 -6.35
CA TYR A 101 -1.89 -0.23 -5.65
C TYR A 101 -2.10 -0.53 -4.16
N GLY A 102 -1.81 -1.75 -3.70
CA GLY A 102 -2.17 -2.20 -2.36
C GLY A 102 -3.65 -2.58 -2.21
N ASP A 103 -4.41 -2.69 -3.30
CA ASP A 103 -5.78 -3.23 -3.35
C ASP A 103 -5.81 -4.77 -3.23
N LYS A 104 -4.66 -5.41 -3.46
CA LYS A 104 -4.50 -6.83 -3.21
C LYS A 104 -4.39 -7.03 -1.70
N ILE A 105 -5.47 -7.53 -1.10
CA ILE A 105 -5.37 -8.19 0.20
C ILE A 105 -4.37 -9.32 -0.01
N TYR A 106 -3.12 -9.12 0.43
CA TYR A 106 -2.25 -10.24 0.74
C TYR A 106 -3.02 -10.97 1.81
N SER A 107 -3.71 -12.05 1.42
CA SER A 107 -4.33 -12.97 2.37
C SER A 107 -3.28 -13.21 3.42
N ASN A 108 -3.53 -12.72 4.63
CA ASN A 108 -2.64 -12.85 5.76
C ASN A 108 -2.10 -14.27 5.72
N GLU A 109 -0.83 -14.47 5.35
CA GLU A 109 -0.26 -15.82 5.35
C GLU A 109 -0.42 -16.40 6.77
N SER A 110 -0.40 -15.52 7.78
CA SER A 110 -0.77 -15.73 9.17
C SER A 110 -2.16 -16.34 9.43
N GLU A 111 -3.14 -16.25 8.52
CA GLU A 111 -4.42 -16.98 8.65
C GLU A 111 -4.29 -18.46 8.27
N PHE A 112 -3.24 -18.83 7.54
CA PHE A 112 -2.92 -20.22 7.21
C PHE A 112 -1.93 -20.85 8.16
N TYR A 113 -1.44 -20.16 9.19
CA TYR A 113 -0.48 -20.74 10.12
C TYR A 113 -0.90 -20.54 11.57
N LYS A 114 -0.79 -21.60 12.38
CA LYS A 114 -0.91 -21.55 13.85
C LYS A 114 0.44 -21.88 14.49
N ILE A 115 0.64 -21.40 15.71
CA ILE A 115 1.79 -21.79 16.53
C ILE A 115 1.39 -22.98 17.39
N GLU A 116 2.08 -24.11 17.23
CA GLU A 116 1.96 -25.27 18.11
C GLU A 116 3.21 -25.41 18.97
N TYR A 117 3.04 -25.62 20.28
CA TYR A 117 4.17 -25.79 21.20
C TYR A 117 4.47 -27.26 21.38
N ASP A 118 5.75 -27.63 21.27
CA ASP A 118 6.20 -28.97 21.61
C ASP A 118 6.37 -29.17 23.14
N GLU A 119 6.77 -30.38 23.53
CA GLU A 119 7.00 -30.77 24.93
C GLU A 119 8.11 -29.95 25.62
N LYS A 120 8.94 -29.24 24.84
CA LYS A 120 10.00 -28.34 25.32
C LYS A 120 9.56 -26.88 25.35
N ASN A 121 8.27 -26.60 25.12
CA ASN A 121 7.70 -25.25 24.97
C ASN A 121 8.30 -24.46 23.80
N ILE A 122 8.76 -25.13 22.75
CA ILE A 122 9.24 -24.48 21.52
C ILE A 122 8.05 -24.35 20.56
N GLY A 123 7.79 -23.14 20.09
CA GLY A 123 6.71 -22.85 19.14
C GLY A 123 7.11 -23.19 17.70
N HIS A 124 6.30 -24.02 17.04
CA HIS A 124 6.43 -24.41 15.64
C HIS A 124 5.33 -23.75 14.82
N LEU A 125 5.70 -23.14 13.70
CA LEU A 125 4.75 -22.57 12.75
C LEU A 125 4.16 -23.71 11.90
N VAL A 126 2.89 -24.04 12.09
CA VAL A 126 2.20 -25.15 11.42
C VAL A 126 1.12 -24.59 10.51
N ARG A 127 1.08 -25.06 9.26
CA ARG A 127 0.04 -24.67 8.32
C ARG A 127 -1.31 -25.27 8.74
N ILE A 128 -2.36 -24.44 8.83
CA ILE A 128 -3.76 -24.81 9.10
C ILE A 128 -4.38 -25.41 7.83
#